data_AF-A0A2V7UIM7-F1
#
_entry.id   AF-A0A2V7UIM7-F1
#
_cell.length_a   1.000
_cell.length_b   1.000
_cell.length_c   1.000
_cell.angle_alpha   90.00
_cell.angle_beta   90.00
_cell.angle_gamma   90.00
#
_symmetry.space_group_name_H-M   'P 1'
#
loop_
_entity.id
_entity.type
_entity.pdbx_description
1 polymer ?
#
loop_
_entity_poly.entity_id
_entity_poly.type
_entity_poly.pdbx_seq_one_letter_code
_entity_poly.pdbx_strand_id
1 'polypeptide(L)'
;MARLQDDGYIPVELGAQVAFLPKTALKLIGVGTALLVVLLLVIRRTEVFSWVSWSEGIRGVLMALPLTALAISGAFGAEGILARMAGVLRPWASHPTAHLVGGFLAMGATFWIATGIFRFVRPTSRAGSYLGAALLLEGLLAGGLAAVGRHDVAFPFWLAMVAMTAASLCDSVARRVAWGILGVVWLLPYLSPTTYRMFLELSGFPVPRFALESVTLVLALPWFLFFEHLCCLPDVLLTGRPGRFWTWPVGAGLAAAAVGALVFNGLHPAYDEGHRVVVQVQESVDTGTSKVETSFSSQDTLRGVRLAGWNDTRLPDSTQASLSIPWNRIHLPDIGLEREVGTDEEIVRLHDPTSGSARLTALTVRSGRPFQVFRGNDWESTREYRRIFLPGAGGSQDVIRIRRGSSEALSSEAVISYEEDLLGLLPQAPGRTFRYSSRLRLSSRIP
;
A
#
# COMPACT_ATOMS: atom_id res chain seq x y z
N MET A 1 -21.23 -11.84 36.89
CA MET A 1 -21.34 -10.91 35.74
C MET A 1 -20.41 -11.40 34.64
N ALA A 2 -20.98 -12.12 33.68
CA ALA A 2 -20.25 -12.81 32.63
C ALA A 2 -19.86 -11.86 31.49
N ARG A 3 -18.68 -12.11 30.93
CA ARG A 3 -18.08 -11.42 29.78
C ARG A 3 -19.06 -11.31 28.60
N LEU A 4 -19.57 -10.11 28.36
CA LEU A 4 -20.26 -9.69 27.13
C LEU A 4 -19.51 -8.47 26.55
N GLN A 5 -18.23 -8.65 26.27
CA GLN A 5 -17.43 -7.72 25.47
C GLN A 5 -16.86 -8.54 24.30
N ASP A 6 -17.06 -8.02 23.07
CA ASP A 6 -16.53 -8.47 21.76
C ASP A 6 -17.36 -9.39 20.85
N ASP A 7 -18.69 -9.24 20.77
CA ASP A 7 -19.42 -9.63 19.55
C ASP A 7 -19.43 -8.45 18.56
N GLY A 8 -18.23 -8.09 18.08
CA GLY A 8 -18.06 -7.13 17.00
C GLY A 8 -18.54 -7.68 15.66
N TYR A 9 -19.24 -6.85 14.89
CA TYR A 9 -19.51 -7.12 13.48
C TYR A 9 -18.23 -6.98 12.68
N ILE A 10 -17.94 -7.97 11.84
CA ILE A 10 -16.77 -7.99 10.97
C ILE A 10 -17.20 -7.61 9.55
N PRO A 11 -16.55 -6.63 8.91
CA PRO A 11 -16.78 -6.34 7.51
C PRO A 11 -16.25 -7.50 6.65
N VAL A 12 -17.09 -8.00 5.75
CA VAL A 12 -16.77 -9.04 4.79
C VAL A 12 -17.06 -8.50 3.40
N GLU A 13 -16.04 -8.46 2.55
CA GLU A 13 -16.18 -8.07 1.16
C GLU A 13 -16.81 -9.21 0.35
N LEU A 14 -18.02 -8.97 -0.16
CA LEU A 14 -18.76 -9.87 -1.06
C LEU A 14 -18.81 -9.23 -2.45
N GLY A 15 -17.68 -9.30 -3.16
CA GLY A 15 -17.54 -8.62 -4.45
C GLY A 15 -17.54 -7.10 -4.30
N ALA A 16 -18.56 -6.42 -4.84
CA ALA A 16 -18.68 -4.96 -4.81
C ALA A 16 -19.38 -4.41 -3.55
N GLN A 17 -19.84 -5.27 -2.64
CA GLN A 17 -20.58 -4.88 -1.44
C GLN A 17 -19.87 -5.33 -0.17
N VAL A 18 -19.91 -4.50 0.87
CA VAL A 18 -19.40 -4.85 2.21
C VAL A 18 -20.58 -5.27 3.08
N ALA A 19 -20.58 -6.53 3.51
CA ALA A 19 -21.55 -7.05 4.47
C ALA A 19 -20.94 -7.10 5.87
N PHE A 20 -21.68 -6.65 6.88
CA PHE A 20 -21.24 -6.72 8.27
C PHE A 20 -21.84 -7.97 8.92
N LEU A 21 -21.00 -8.97 9.20
CA LEU A 21 -21.44 -10.24 9.77
C LEU A 21 -20.97 -10.39 11.23
N PRO A 22 -21.80 -10.94 12.12
CA PRO A 22 -21.36 -11.27 13.47
C PRO A 22 -20.18 -12.24 13.43
N LYS A 23 -19.15 -12.01 14.27
CA LYS A 23 -18.00 -12.91 14.40
C LYS A 23 -18.42 -14.35 14.72
N THR A 24 -19.48 -14.52 15.51
CA THR A 24 -20.08 -15.83 15.82
C THR A 24 -20.64 -16.52 14.57
N ALA A 25 -21.33 -15.78 13.69
CA ALA A 25 -21.82 -16.31 12.43
C ALA A 25 -20.67 -16.77 11.52
N LEU A 26 -19.59 -15.99 11.39
CA LEU A 26 -18.42 -16.37 10.60
C LEU A 26 -17.72 -17.62 11.14
N LYS A 27 -17.62 -17.77 12.47
CA LYS A 27 -17.11 -18.99 13.10
C LYS A 27 -17.98 -20.20 12.80
N LEU A 28 -19.31 -20.06 12.92
CA LEU A 28 -20.25 -21.14 12.62
C LEU A 28 -20.18 -21.56 11.15
N ILE A 29 -20.06 -20.62 10.22
CA ILE A 29 -19.87 -20.92 8.80
C ILE A 29 -18.55 -21.65 8.58
N GLY A 30 -17.44 -21.18 9.15
CA GLY A 30 -16.15 -21.86 9.05
C GLY A 30 -16.19 -23.30 9.58
N VAL A 31 -16.80 -23.51 10.75
CA VAL A 31 -16.99 -24.86 11.33
C VAL A 31 -17.89 -25.72 10.44
N GLY A 32 -19.01 -25.19 9.96
CA GLY A 32 -19.92 -25.89 9.06
C GLY A 32 -19.23 -26.32 7.75
N THR A 33 -18.43 -25.43 7.16
CA THR A 33 -17.63 -25.74 5.97
C THR A 33 -16.58 -26.81 6.25
N ALA A 34 -15.84 -26.71 7.36
CA ALA A 34 -14.86 -27.71 7.74
C ALA A 34 -15.52 -29.09 7.94
N LEU A 35 -16.69 -29.14 8.59
CA LEU A 35 -17.47 -30.37 8.76
C LEU A 35 -17.96 -30.94 7.42
N LEU A 36 -18.43 -30.09 6.51
CA LEU A 36 -18.85 -30.50 5.16
C LEU A 36 -17.68 -31.11 4.37
N VAL A 37 -16.51 -30.47 4.41
CA VAL A 37 -15.29 -30.97 3.75
C VAL A 37 -14.87 -32.30 4.37
N VAL A 38 -14.84 -32.42 5.70
CA VAL A 38 -14.53 -33.68 6.40
C VAL A 38 -15.52 -34.77 6.00
N LEU A 39 -16.83 -34.48 6.01
CA LEU A 39 -17.87 -35.41 5.58
C LEU A 39 -17.60 -35.91 4.15
N LEU A 40 -17.19 -35.03 3.24
CA LEU A 40 -16.95 -35.37 1.84
C LEU A 40 -15.64 -36.15 1.63
N LEU A 41 -14.59 -35.84 2.40
CA LEU A 41 -13.37 -36.65 2.46
C LEU A 41 -13.68 -38.06 3.00
N VAL A 42 -14.59 -38.18 3.98
CA VAL A 42 -15.05 -39.47 4.53
C VAL A 42 -15.89 -40.27 3.53
N ILE A 43 -16.81 -39.62 2.80
CA ILE A 43 -17.57 -40.26 1.72
C ILE A 43 -16.62 -40.78 0.63
N ARG A 44 -15.56 -40.03 0.32
CA ARG A 44 -14.53 -40.38 -0.67
C ARG A 44 -13.33 -41.10 -0.06
N ARG A 45 -13.47 -41.71 1.12
CA ARG A 45 -12.34 -42.21 1.93
C ARG A 45 -11.40 -43.18 1.22
N THR A 46 -11.93 -44.02 0.34
CA THR A 46 -11.16 -45.02 -0.41
C THR A 46 -10.30 -44.40 -1.51
N GLU A 47 -10.75 -43.27 -2.06
CA GLU A 47 -10.02 -42.50 -3.07
C GLU A 47 -8.97 -41.58 -2.44
N VAL A 48 -9.26 -41.05 -1.24
CA VAL A 48 -8.46 -40.00 -0.59
C VAL A 48 -7.48 -40.53 0.47
N PHE A 49 -7.89 -41.46 1.34
CA PHE A 49 -7.09 -41.88 2.51
C PHE A 49 -6.21 -43.12 2.27
N SER A 50 -6.03 -43.56 1.02
CA SER A 50 -5.07 -44.63 0.73
C SER A 50 -3.63 -44.08 0.82
N TRP A 51 -2.69 -44.87 1.36
CA TRP A 51 -1.27 -44.50 1.42
C TRP A 51 -0.72 -44.11 0.03
N VAL A 52 -1.17 -44.82 -1.00
CA VAL A 52 -0.81 -44.55 -2.39
C VAL A 52 -1.36 -43.20 -2.86
N SER A 53 -2.56 -42.79 -2.43
CA SER A 53 -3.12 -41.47 -2.74
C SER A 53 -2.32 -40.34 -2.09
N TRP A 54 -1.83 -40.55 -0.86
CA TRP A 54 -0.99 -39.58 -0.16
C TRP A 54 0.40 -39.43 -0.78
N SER A 55 1.06 -40.54 -1.10
CA SER A 55 2.38 -40.48 -1.77
C SER A 55 2.31 -39.79 -3.13
N GLU A 56 1.24 -40.05 -3.89
CA GLU A 56 1.00 -39.43 -5.19
C GLU A 56 0.60 -37.94 -5.05
N GLY A 57 -0.15 -37.59 -4.00
CA GLY A 57 -0.47 -36.21 -3.65
C GLY A 57 0.78 -35.39 -3.32
N ILE A 58 1.70 -35.94 -2.51
CA ILE A 58 2.97 -35.28 -2.17
C ILE A 58 3.82 -35.05 -3.43
N ARG A 59 3.94 -36.07 -4.30
CA ARG A 59 4.63 -35.94 -5.60
C ARG A 59 3.98 -34.86 -6.48
N GLY A 60 2.65 -34.83 -6.52
CA GLY A 60 1.86 -33.82 -7.22
C GLY A 60 2.16 -32.41 -6.72
N VAL A 61 2.19 -32.20 -5.40
CA VAL A 61 2.54 -30.91 -4.78
C VAL A 61 3.97 -30.50 -5.13
N LEU A 62 4.94 -31.40 -5.01
CA LEU A 62 6.35 -31.09 -5.30
C LEU A 62 6.56 -30.68 -6.77
N MET A 63 5.85 -31.30 -7.70
CA MET A 63 5.89 -30.91 -9.13
C MET A 63 5.05 -29.68 -9.44
N ALA A 64 3.95 -29.46 -8.71
CA ALA A 64 3.10 -28.28 -8.86
C ALA A 64 3.77 -27.01 -8.35
N LEU A 65 4.65 -27.07 -7.35
CA LEU A 65 5.36 -25.90 -6.81
C LEU A 65 6.10 -25.08 -7.88
N PRO A 66 7.07 -25.63 -8.63
CA PRO A 66 7.78 -24.86 -9.66
C PRO A 66 6.86 -24.43 -10.81
N LEU A 67 5.81 -25.20 -11.12
CA LEU A 67 4.86 -24.87 -12.20
C LEU A 67 3.85 -23.80 -11.77
N THR A 68 3.48 -23.75 -10.49
CA THR A 68 2.70 -22.65 -9.91
C THR A 68 3.55 -21.37 -9.90
N ALA A 69 4.83 -21.46 -9.53
CA ALA A 69 5.76 -20.34 -9.60
C ALA A 69 5.88 -19.80 -11.03
N LEU A 70 6.00 -20.70 -12.02
CA LEU A 70 5.95 -20.32 -13.43
C LEU A 70 4.62 -19.65 -13.78
N ALA A 71 3.48 -20.22 -13.37
CA ALA A 71 2.15 -19.71 -13.70
C ALA A 71 1.89 -18.29 -13.18
N ILE A 72 2.41 -17.92 -12.00
CA ILE A 72 2.26 -16.57 -11.45
C ILE A 72 3.36 -15.61 -11.91
N SER A 73 4.49 -16.13 -12.42
CA SER A 73 5.66 -15.33 -12.81
C SER A 73 5.34 -14.28 -13.89
N GLY A 74 4.34 -14.56 -14.74
CA GLY A 74 3.91 -13.63 -15.78
C GLY A 74 3.47 -12.29 -15.25
N ALA A 75 2.70 -12.24 -14.15
CA ALA A 75 2.26 -10.99 -13.54
C ALA A 75 3.44 -10.16 -13.01
N PHE A 76 4.36 -10.80 -12.28
CA PHE A 76 5.55 -10.13 -11.72
C PHE A 76 6.56 -9.69 -12.80
N GLY A 77 6.69 -10.49 -13.86
CA GLY A 77 7.50 -10.17 -15.04
C GLY A 77 6.92 -8.98 -15.79
N ALA A 78 5.61 -8.99 -16.04
CA ALA A 78 4.88 -7.89 -16.65
C ALA A 78 5.04 -6.59 -15.85
N GLU A 79 4.87 -6.63 -14.53
CA GLU A 79 5.14 -5.47 -13.67
C GLU A 79 6.59 -5.01 -13.74
N GLY A 80 7.56 -5.93 -13.71
CA GLY A 80 8.98 -5.57 -13.81
C GLY A 80 9.34 -4.92 -15.15
N ILE A 81 8.74 -5.38 -16.24
CA ILE A 81 8.90 -4.78 -17.58
C ILE A 81 8.22 -3.41 -17.62
N LEU A 82 7.00 -3.30 -17.12
CA LEU A 82 6.25 -2.05 -17.09
C LEU A 82 6.95 -0.99 -16.24
N ALA A 83 7.51 -1.36 -15.08
CA ALA A 83 8.34 -0.49 -14.25
C ALA A 83 9.51 0.11 -15.03
N ARG A 84 10.20 -0.72 -15.82
CA ARG A 84 11.34 -0.27 -16.65
C ARG A 84 10.90 0.60 -17.82
N MET A 85 9.81 0.24 -18.50
CA MET A 85 9.29 0.98 -19.65
C MET A 85 8.74 2.34 -19.25
N ALA A 86 7.89 2.39 -18.22
CA ALA A 86 7.27 3.62 -17.73
C ALA A 86 8.20 4.43 -16.81
N GLY A 87 9.32 3.86 -16.36
CA GLY A 87 10.28 4.54 -15.49
C GLY A 87 9.74 4.83 -14.09
N VAL A 88 8.95 3.91 -13.55
CA VAL A 88 8.28 4.01 -12.24
C VAL A 88 8.70 2.84 -11.34
N LEU A 89 8.74 3.06 -10.03
CA LEU A 89 9.04 2.02 -9.04
C LEU A 89 7.80 1.18 -8.70
N ARG A 90 6.60 1.77 -8.77
CA ARG A 90 5.33 1.11 -8.41
C ARG A 90 4.30 1.14 -9.55
N PRO A 91 4.44 0.28 -10.58
CA PRO A 91 3.56 0.26 -11.76
C PRO A 91 2.09 0.03 -11.43
N TRP A 92 1.80 -0.70 -10.35
CA TRP A 92 0.44 -0.98 -9.93
C TRP A 92 -0.32 0.26 -9.47
N ALA A 93 0.39 1.26 -8.93
CA ALA A 93 -0.20 2.53 -8.51
C ALA A 93 -0.36 3.50 -9.69
N SER A 94 0.57 3.41 -10.64
CA SER A 94 0.68 4.33 -11.77
C SER A 94 -0.21 3.89 -12.95
N HIS A 95 -0.25 2.59 -13.24
CA HIS A 95 -1.05 1.99 -14.30
C HIS A 95 -1.96 0.88 -13.74
N PRO A 96 -3.03 1.23 -13.00
CA PRO A 96 -3.90 0.22 -12.36
C PRO A 96 -4.56 -0.71 -13.37
N THR A 97 -4.93 -0.19 -14.54
CA THR A 97 -5.48 -0.98 -15.65
C THR A 97 -4.46 -1.96 -16.22
N ALA A 98 -3.21 -1.57 -16.35
CA ALA A 98 -2.12 -2.43 -16.84
C ALA A 98 -1.76 -3.50 -15.82
N HIS A 99 -1.71 -3.15 -14.54
CA HIS A 99 -1.45 -4.09 -13.46
C HIS A 99 -2.53 -5.16 -13.39
N LEU A 100 -3.81 -4.78 -13.51
CA LEU A 100 -4.90 -5.74 -13.54
C LEU A 100 -4.92 -6.50 -14.88
N VAL A 101 -5.23 -5.83 -15.98
CA VAL A 101 -5.46 -6.50 -17.27
C VAL A 101 -4.17 -7.09 -17.84
N GLY A 102 -3.08 -6.32 -17.86
CA GLY A 102 -1.79 -6.79 -18.34
C GLY A 102 -1.20 -7.88 -17.45
N GLY A 103 -1.30 -7.73 -16.12
CA GLY A 103 -0.91 -8.75 -15.16
C GLY A 103 -1.69 -10.05 -15.33
N PHE A 104 -3.02 -10.00 -15.45
CA PHE A 104 -3.87 -11.16 -15.70
C PHE A 104 -3.58 -11.82 -17.05
N LEU A 105 -3.33 -11.06 -18.11
CA LEU A 105 -2.99 -11.60 -19.42
C LEU A 105 -1.62 -12.30 -19.40
N ALA A 106 -0.62 -11.69 -18.77
CA ALA A 106 0.71 -12.29 -18.65
C ALA A 106 0.70 -13.53 -17.73
N MET A 107 -0.03 -13.47 -16.62
CA MET A 107 -0.30 -14.64 -15.78
C MET A 107 -1.05 -15.71 -16.57
N GLY A 108 -2.05 -15.36 -17.38
CA GLY A 108 -2.77 -16.29 -18.23
C GLY A 108 -1.87 -16.99 -19.25
N ALA A 109 -0.95 -16.26 -19.88
CA ALA A 109 0.03 -16.83 -20.81
C ALA A 109 0.99 -17.80 -20.10
N THR A 110 1.52 -17.41 -18.94
CA THR A 110 2.44 -18.27 -18.18
C THR A 110 1.74 -19.45 -17.51
N PHE A 111 0.48 -19.28 -17.09
CA PHE A 111 -0.41 -20.36 -16.63
C PHE A 111 -0.71 -21.35 -17.75
N TRP A 112 -0.96 -20.88 -18.98
CA TRP A 112 -1.12 -21.74 -20.16
C TRP A 112 0.13 -22.59 -20.42
N ILE A 113 1.33 -21.99 -20.31
CA ILE A 113 2.60 -22.72 -20.43
C ILE A 113 2.74 -23.74 -19.30
N ALA A 114 2.51 -23.33 -18.05
CA ALA A 114 2.68 -24.17 -16.88
C ALA A 114 1.76 -25.40 -16.91
N THR A 115 0.47 -25.20 -17.19
CA THR A 115 -0.50 -26.30 -17.32
C THR A 115 -0.25 -27.16 -18.57
N GLY A 116 0.27 -26.56 -19.64
CA GLY A 116 0.77 -27.28 -20.81
C GLY A 116 1.90 -28.25 -20.46
N ILE A 117 2.93 -27.78 -19.75
CA ILE A 117 4.06 -28.59 -19.28
C ILE A 117 3.60 -29.66 -18.29
N PHE A 118 2.77 -29.28 -17.31
CA PHE A 118 2.24 -30.20 -16.29
C PHE A 118 1.52 -31.39 -16.93
N ARG A 119 0.73 -31.13 -17.99
CA ARG A 119 0.03 -32.16 -18.77
C ARG A 119 0.95 -33.16 -19.46
N PHE A 120 2.22 -32.83 -19.72
CA PHE A 120 3.20 -33.77 -20.26
C PHE A 120 3.92 -34.55 -19.17
N VAL A 121 4.24 -33.89 -18.04
CA VAL A 121 4.95 -34.51 -16.92
C VAL A 121 4.05 -35.50 -16.17
N ARG A 122 2.73 -35.20 -16.03
CA ARG A 122 1.69 -35.99 -15.34
C ARG A 122 2.24 -36.82 -14.17
N PRO A 123 2.55 -36.19 -13.03
CA PRO A 123 3.09 -36.93 -11.89
C PRO A 123 2.14 -38.01 -11.39
N THR A 124 0.83 -37.89 -11.64
CA THR A 124 -0.18 -38.91 -11.35
C THR A 124 -1.44 -38.79 -12.22
N SER A 125 -2.12 -39.93 -12.46
CA SER A 125 -3.40 -40.03 -13.20
C SER A 125 -4.61 -40.23 -12.28
N ARG A 126 -4.40 -40.31 -10.95
CA ARG A 126 -5.49 -40.47 -9.99
C ARG A 126 -6.19 -39.14 -9.78
N ALA A 127 -7.48 -39.07 -10.12
CA ALA A 127 -8.23 -37.82 -9.98
C ALA A 127 -8.24 -37.25 -8.55
N GLY A 128 -8.30 -38.10 -7.51
CA GLY A 128 -8.44 -37.66 -6.12
C GLY A 128 -7.19 -37.05 -5.46
N SER A 129 -5.98 -37.28 -6.00
CA SER A 129 -4.73 -36.87 -5.34
C SER A 129 -4.49 -35.35 -5.39
N TYR A 130 -4.78 -34.70 -6.51
CA TYR A 130 -4.64 -33.24 -6.64
C TYR A 130 -5.73 -32.48 -5.88
N LEU A 131 -6.98 -32.95 -5.95
CA LEU A 131 -8.11 -32.33 -5.24
C LEU A 131 -7.94 -32.42 -3.71
N GLY A 132 -7.53 -33.58 -3.20
CA GLY A 132 -7.27 -33.74 -1.76
C GLY A 132 -6.16 -32.82 -1.25
N ALA A 133 -5.06 -32.69 -2.02
CA ALA A 133 -3.98 -31.77 -1.69
C ALA A 133 -4.42 -30.30 -1.76
N ALA A 134 -5.21 -29.92 -2.77
CA ALA A 134 -5.77 -28.57 -2.89
C ALA A 134 -6.65 -28.21 -1.70
N LEU A 135 -7.62 -29.06 -1.35
CA LEU A 135 -8.50 -28.84 -0.19
C LEU A 135 -7.74 -28.79 1.12
N LEU A 136 -6.71 -29.62 1.30
CA LEU A 136 -5.88 -29.59 2.50
C LEU A 136 -5.13 -28.25 2.63
N LEU A 137 -4.45 -27.81 1.56
CA LEU A 137 -3.70 -26.55 1.58
C LEU A 137 -4.61 -25.34 1.77
N GLU A 138 -5.75 -25.30 1.07
CA GLU A 138 -6.75 -24.24 1.22
C GLU A 138 -7.31 -24.21 2.66
N GLY A 139 -7.60 -25.39 3.23
CA GLY A 139 -8.07 -25.52 4.61
C GLY A 139 -7.04 -25.13 5.65
N LEU A 140 -5.75 -25.40 5.41
CA LEU A 140 -4.66 -24.93 6.28
C LEU A 140 -4.54 -23.40 6.24
N LEU A 141 -4.71 -22.77 5.07
CA LEU A 141 -4.74 -21.31 4.94
C LEU A 141 -5.93 -20.71 5.68
N ALA A 142 -7.13 -21.22 5.42
CA ALA A 142 -8.37 -20.76 6.08
C ALA A 142 -8.30 -20.95 7.60
N GLY A 143 -7.85 -22.13 8.05
CA GLY A 143 -7.69 -22.48 9.45
C GLY A 143 -6.63 -21.65 10.16
N GLY A 144 -5.48 -21.41 9.50
CA GLY A 144 -4.42 -20.54 10.02
C GLY A 144 -4.89 -19.10 10.23
N LEU A 145 -5.58 -18.53 9.24
CA LEU A 145 -6.17 -17.18 9.34
C LEU A 145 -7.22 -17.09 10.46
N ALA A 146 -8.08 -18.10 10.56
CA ALA A 146 -9.08 -18.18 11.62
C ALA A 146 -8.44 -18.33 13.02
N ALA A 147 -7.34 -19.08 13.14
CA ALA A 147 -6.61 -19.27 14.39
C ALA A 147 -5.96 -17.99 14.90
N VAL A 148 -5.49 -17.12 13.99
CA VAL A 148 -4.96 -15.78 14.30
C VAL A 148 -6.08 -14.74 14.48
N GLY A 149 -7.35 -15.17 14.41
CA GLY A 149 -8.52 -14.31 14.65
C GLY A 149 -8.97 -13.48 13.43
N ARG A 150 -8.34 -13.68 12.26
CA ARG A 150 -8.67 -13.00 10.99
C ARG A 150 -9.77 -13.74 10.23
N HIS A 151 -10.96 -13.78 10.83
CA HIS A 151 -12.13 -14.43 10.24
C HIS A 151 -12.67 -13.71 8.99
N ASP A 152 -12.40 -12.40 8.86
CA ASP A 152 -12.64 -11.59 7.66
C ASP A 152 -11.93 -12.19 6.45
N VAL A 153 -10.63 -12.47 6.59
CA VAL A 153 -9.80 -12.99 5.51
C VAL A 153 -9.98 -14.49 5.33
N ALA A 154 -10.26 -15.24 6.41
CA ALA A 154 -10.48 -16.69 6.32
C ALA A 154 -11.75 -17.07 5.55
N PHE A 155 -12.79 -16.23 5.58
CA PHE A 155 -14.10 -16.50 4.99
C PHE A 155 -14.06 -16.80 3.47
N PRO A 156 -13.39 -16.00 2.63
CA PRO A 156 -13.16 -16.32 1.22
C PRO A 156 -12.55 -17.70 0.96
N PHE A 157 -11.55 -18.12 1.76
CA PHE A 157 -10.93 -19.44 1.63
C PHE A 157 -11.91 -20.56 1.99
N TRP A 158 -12.80 -20.35 2.96
CA TRP A 158 -13.88 -21.30 3.23
C TRP A 158 -14.84 -21.41 2.03
N LEU A 159 -15.22 -20.30 1.39
CA LEU A 159 -16.06 -20.34 0.19
C LEU A 159 -15.35 -21.01 -0.98
N ALA A 160 -14.05 -20.79 -1.15
CA ALA A 160 -13.22 -21.48 -2.13
C ALA A 160 -13.24 -23.00 -1.92
N MET A 161 -13.06 -23.47 -0.68
CA MET A 161 -13.17 -24.89 -0.34
C MET A 161 -14.54 -25.48 -0.68
N VAL A 162 -15.63 -24.76 -0.36
CA VAL A 162 -17.00 -25.18 -0.72
C VAL A 162 -17.14 -25.32 -2.23
N ALA A 163 -16.60 -24.37 -2.99
CA ALA A 163 -16.67 -24.37 -4.45
C ALA A 163 -15.85 -25.51 -5.09
N MET A 164 -14.60 -25.72 -4.64
CA MET A 164 -13.77 -26.85 -5.09
C MET A 164 -14.44 -28.19 -4.78
N THR A 165 -15.09 -28.27 -3.62
CA THR A 165 -15.79 -29.47 -3.19
C THR A 165 -17.07 -29.70 -4.00
N ALA A 166 -17.87 -28.65 -4.25
CA ALA A 166 -19.06 -28.71 -5.11
C ALA A 166 -18.70 -29.08 -6.56
N ALA A 167 -17.55 -28.60 -7.07
CA ALA A 167 -17.03 -29.00 -8.36
C ALA A 167 -16.79 -30.51 -8.44
N SER A 168 -16.30 -31.14 -7.36
CA SER A 168 -16.05 -32.58 -7.33
C SER A 168 -17.32 -33.44 -7.45
N LEU A 169 -18.46 -32.88 -7.05
CA LEU A 169 -19.78 -33.53 -7.06
C LEU A 169 -20.51 -33.41 -8.41
N CYS A 170 -19.99 -32.62 -9.35
CA CYS A 170 -20.61 -32.40 -10.65
C CYS A 170 -20.07 -33.38 -11.69
N ASP A 171 -20.91 -34.00 -12.51
CA ASP A 171 -20.40 -34.89 -13.59
C ASP A 171 -19.90 -34.11 -14.81
N SER A 172 -20.43 -32.91 -15.06
CA SER A 172 -20.08 -32.10 -16.23
C SER A 172 -18.82 -31.26 -15.99
N VAL A 173 -17.80 -31.41 -16.84
CA VAL A 173 -16.57 -30.59 -16.84
C VAL A 173 -16.88 -29.09 -16.82
N ALA A 174 -17.86 -28.62 -17.60
CA ALA A 174 -18.26 -27.22 -17.63
C ALA A 174 -18.78 -26.72 -16.27
N ARG A 175 -19.59 -27.55 -15.58
CA ARG A 175 -20.07 -27.24 -14.22
C ARG A 175 -18.93 -27.24 -13.20
N ARG A 176 -17.97 -28.16 -13.32
CA ARG A 176 -16.77 -28.17 -12.45
C ARG A 176 -15.94 -26.90 -12.60
N VAL A 177 -15.71 -26.47 -13.83
CA VAL A 177 -15.00 -25.21 -14.14
C VAL A 177 -15.78 -24.01 -13.62
N ALA A 178 -17.10 -23.96 -13.81
CA ALA A 178 -17.94 -22.87 -13.30
C ALA A 178 -17.87 -22.74 -11.77
N TRP A 179 -17.92 -23.87 -11.04
CA TRP A 179 -17.69 -23.88 -9.60
C TRP A 179 -16.28 -23.43 -9.24
N GLY A 180 -15.25 -23.86 -9.98
CA GLY A 180 -13.88 -23.37 -9.82
C GLY A 180 -13.77 -21.86 -9.93
N ILE A 181 -14.36 -21.27 -10.99
CA ILE A 181 -14.39 -19.81 -11.20
C ILE A 181 -15.12 -19.12 -10.04
N LEU A 182 -16.27 -19.64 -9.63
CA LEU A 182 -17.05 -19.08 -8.53
C LEU A 182 -16.24 -19.05 -7.22
N GLY A 183 -15.42 -20.08 -6.97
CA GLY A 183 -14.54 -20.12 -5.80
C GLY A 183 -13.44 -19.05 -5.84
N VAL A 184 -12.81 -18.82 -6.99
CA VAL A 184 -11.77 -17.78 -7.16
C VAL A 184 -12.35 -16.37 -7.04
N VAL A 185 -13.60 -16.16 -7.50
CA VAL A 185 -14.26 -14.84 -7.48
C VAL A 185 -14.28 -14.23 -6.07
N TRP A 186 -14.44 -15.05 -5.03
CA TRP A 186 -14.46 -14.57 -3.64
C TRP A 186 -13.10 -14.09 -3.13
N LEU A 187 -12.01 -14.48 -3.80
CA LEU A 187 -10.64 -14.02 -3.49
C LEU A 187 -10.28 -12.74 -4.26
N LEU A 188 -11.01 -12.37 -5.32
CA LEU A 188 -10.71 -11.19 -6.14
C LEU A 188 -10.68 -9.86 -5.36
N PRO A 189 -11.54 -9.59 -4.37
CA PRO A 189 -11.47 -8.35 -3.59
C PRO A 189 -10.14 -8.21 -2.83
N TYR A 190 -9.56 -9.33 -2.39
CA TYR A 190 -8.28 -9.39 -1.68
C TYR A 190 -7.07 -9.36 -2.62
N LEU A 191 -7.27 -9.67 -3.90
CA LEU A 191 -6.30 -9.50 -4.97
C LEU A 191 -6.43 -8.11 -5.63
N SER A 192 -7.26 -7.21 -5.10
CA SER A 192 -7.47 -5.90 -5.69
C SER A 192 -6.28 -4.95 -5.41
N PRO A 193 -5.98 -4.02 -6.34
CA PRO A 193 -4.92 -3.03 -6.14
C PRO A 193 -5.18 -2.16 -4.91
N THR A 194 -6.46 -1.89 -4.60
CA THR A 194 -6.89 -1.09 -3.45
C THR A 194 -6.59 -1.80 -2.14
N THR A 195 -6.92 -3.08 -2.02
CA THR A 195 -6.68 -3.88 -0.80
C THR A 195 -5.19 -4.08 -0.57
N TYR A 196 -4.44 -4.31 -1.65
CA TYR A 196 -2.99 -4.40 -1.64
C TYR A 196 -2.31 -3.08 -1.25
N ARG A 197 -2.78 -1.96 -1.82
CA ARG A 197 -2.34 -0.60 -1.48
C ARG A 197 -2.62 -0.26 -0.04
N MET A 198 -3.85 -0.48 0.44
CA MET A 198 -4.20 -0.28 1.85
C MET A 198 -3.34 -1.12 2.77
N PHE A 199 -3.04 -2.37 2.41
CA PHE A 199 -2.15 -3.21 3.21
C PHE A 199 -0.72 -2.65 3.29
N LEU A 200 -0.14 -2.20 2.18
CA LEU A 200 1.21 -1.61 2.14
C LEU A 200 1.28 -0.21 2.75
N GLU A 201 0.27 0.64 2.51
CA GLU A 201 0.22 2.01 3.02
C GLU A 201 -0.11 2.05 4.52
N LEU A 202 -1.00 1.18 5.02
CA LEU A 202 -1.37 1.13 6.44
C LEU A 202 -0.37 0.36 7.30
N SER A 203 0.32 -0.64 6.75
CA SER A 203 1.36 -1.36 7.50
C SER A 203 2.62 -0.53 7.71
N GLY A 204 2.85 0.52 6.91
CA GLY A 204 4.03 1.38 7.00
C GLY A 204 5.36 0.68 6.70
N PHE A 205 5.32 -0.60 6.33
CA PHE A 205 6.49 -1.40 6.02
C PHE A 205 6.48 -1.77 4.53
N PRO A 206 7.54 -1.46 3.77
CA PRO A 206 7.70 -2.01 2.43
C PRO A 206 7.89 -3.52 2.55
N VAL A 207 6.86 -4.29 2.20
CA VAL A 207 6.99 -5.75 2.12
C VAL A 207 7.98 -6.05 0.99
N PRO A 208 9.07 -6.78 1.25
CA PRO A 208 10.05 -7.04 0.21
C PRO A 208 9.42 -7.91 -0.88
N ARG A 209 9.80 -7.65 -2.14
CA ARG A 209 9.24 -8.32 -3.33
C ARG A 209 9.25 -9.85 -3.23
N PHE A 210 10.31 -10.44 -2.67
CA PHE A 210 10.39 -11.89 -2.49
C PHE A 210 9.32 -12.45 -1.56
N ALA A 211 8.89 -11.68 -0.54
CA ALA A 211 7.85 -12.10 0.39
C ALA A 211 6.48 -12.08 -0.30
N LEU A 212 6.24 -11.11 -1.17
CA LEU A 212 5.04 -11.01 -1.98
C LEU A 212 4.94 -12.16 -2.99
N GLU A 213 6.03 -12.44 -3.71
CA GLU A 213 6.12 -13.57 -4.63
C GLU A 213 5.89 -14.91 -3.90
N SER A 214 6.46 -15.07 -2.71
CA SER A 214 6.29 -16.27 -1.88
C SER A 214 4.86 -16.43 -1.36
N VAL A 215 4.23 -15.34 -0.90
CA VAL A 215 2.83 -15.36 -0.43
C VAL A 215 1.90 -15.68 -1.60
N THR A 216 2.07 -15.03 -2.76
CA THR A 216 1.27 -15.31 -3.95
C THR A 216 1.44 -16.76 -4.43
N LEU A 217 2.65 -17.32 -4.34
CA LEU A 217 2.90 -18.74 -4.63
C LEU A 217 2.08 -19.66 -3.70
N VAL A 218 2.14 -19.41 -2.40
CA VAL A 218 1.40 -20.19 -1.40
C VAL A 218 -0.11 -20.08 -1.62
N LEU A 219 -0.62 -18.90 -1.96
CA LEU A 219 -2.03 -18.66 -2.25
C LEU A 219 -2.49 -19.29 -3.59
N ALA A 220 -1.63 -19.31 -4.60
CA ALA A 220 -1.97 -19.83 -5.93
C ALA A 220 -1.86 -21.36 -6.03
N LEU A 221 -1.05 -22.00 -5.17
CA LEU A 221 -0.78 -23.44 -5.24
C LEU A 221 -2.03 -24.33 -5.09
N PRO A 222 -2.95 -24.11 -4.14
CA PRO A 222 -4.18 -24.89 -4.05
C PRO A 222 -5.01 -24.82 -5.33
N TRP A 223 -5.09 -23.63 -5.92
CA TRP A 223 -5.81 -23.39 -7.16
C TRP A 223 -5.15 -24.07 -8.35
N PHE A 224 -3.83 -23.98 -8.47
CA PHE A 224 -3.09 -24.68 -9.52
C PHE A 224 -3.34 -26.19 -9.46
N LEU A 225 -3.25 -26.79 -8.26
CA LEU A 225 -3.59 -28.20 -8.04
C LEU A 225 -5.05 -28.53 -8.39
N PHE A 226 -5.99 -27.66 -8.04
CA PHE A 226 -7.39 -27.82 -8.40
C PHE A 226 -7.62 -27.74 -9.92
N PHE A 227 -6.96 -26.83 -10.64
CA PHE A 227 -7.03 -26.78 -12.09
C PHE A 227 -6.43 -28.04 -12.73
N GLU A 228 -5.31 -28.53 -12.21
CA GLU A 228 -4.72 -29.79 -12.69
C GLU A 228 -5.61 -31.01 -12.41
N HIS A 229 -6.34 -31.02 -11.29
CA HIS A 229 -7.39 -32.01 -11.05
C HIS A 229 -8.42 -32.03 -12.18
N LEU A 230 -8.90 -30.85 -12.62
CA LEU A 230 -9.85 -30.74 -13.73
C LEU A 230 -9.23 -31.20 -15.06
N CYS A 231 -7.96 -30.89 -15.30
CA CYS A 231 -7.23 -31.30 -16.50
C CYS A 231 -6.93 -32.81 -16.55
N CYS A 232 -6.91 -33.49 -15.40
CA CYS A 232 -6.67 -34.93 -15.29
C CYS A 232 -7.96 -35.78 -15.32
N LEU A 233 -9.13 -35.17 -15.54
CA LEU A 233 -10.38 -35.93 -15.67
C LEU A 233 -10.34 -36.86 -16.90
N PRO A 234 -10.90 -38.09 -16.81
CA PRO A 234 -10.90 -39.05 -17.92
C PRO A 234 -11.42 -38.45 -19.23
N ASP A 235 -12.49 -37.66 -19.17
CA ASP A 235 -13.08 -37.00 -20.35
C ASP A 235 -12.11 -36.03 -21.06
N VAL A 236 -11.16 -35.46 -20.33
CA VAL A 236 -10.14 -34.51 -20.82
C VAL A 236 -8.86 -35.22 -21.28
N LEU A 237 -8.59 -36.40 -20.71
CA LEU A 237 -7.43 -37.24 -21.02
C LEU A 237 -7.69 -38.17 -22.22
N LEU A 238 -8.89 -38.76 -22.31
CA LEU A 238 -9.27 -39.79 -23.28
C LEU A 238 -9.76 -39.20 -24.61
N THR A 239 -10.08 -37.90 -24.66
CA THR A 239 -10.52 -37.23 -25.90
C THR A 239 -9.43 -37.10 -26.97
N GLY A 240 -8.19 -37.54 -26.70
CA GLY A 240 -7.11 -37.73 -27.68
C GLY A 240 -6.58 -36.47 -28.37
N ARG A 241 -7.33 -35.37 -28.32
CA ARG A 241 -6.99 -34.05 -28.83
C ARG A 241 -6.76 -33.12 -27.65
N PRO A 242 -5.69 -32.31 -27.65
CA PRO A 242 -5.62 -31.19 -26.71
C PRO A 242 -6.91 -30.38 -26.87
N GLY A 243 -7.65 -30.16 -25.78
CA GLY A 243 -8.84 -29.32 -25.80
C GLY A 243 -8.50 -27.96 -26.42
N ARG A 244 -9.50 -27.26 -26.99
CA ARG A 244 -9.28 -26.02 -27.77
C ARG A 244 -8.36 -24.98 -27.09
N PHE A 245 -8.35 -24.92 -25.76
CA PHE A 245 -7.50 -24.00 -25.00
C PHE A 245 -6.00 -24.34 -25.06
N TRP A 246 -5.58 -25.61 -25.23
CA TRP A 246 -4.18 -26.03 -25.29
C TRP A 246 -3.58 -25.92 -26.69
N THR A 247 -4.29 -25.26 -27.61
CA THR A 247 -3.83 -25.07 -28.98
C THR A 247 -2.83 -23.91 -29.05
N TRP A 248 -1.86 -24.00 -29.96
CA TRP A 248 -0.87 -22.94 -30.18
C TRP A 248 -1.51 -21.54 -30.39
N PRO A 249 -2.64 -21.38 -31.11
CA PRO A 249 -3.23 -20.06 -31.33
C PRO A 249 -3.74 -19.41 -30.02
N VAL A 250 -4.18 -20.21 -29.04
CA VAL A 250 -4.61 -19.68 -27.74
C VAL A 250 -3.41 -19.18 -26.95
N GLY A 251 -2.33 -19.97 -26.89
CA GLY A 251 -1.08 -19.56 -26.25
C GLY A 251 -0.48 -18.29 -26.89
N ALA A 252 -0.43 -18.26 -28.22
CA ALA A 252 0.06 -17.09 -28.96
C ALA A 252 -0.85 -15.87 -28.81
N GLY A 253 -2.18 -16.06 -28.80
CA GLY A 253 -3.14 -14.99 -28.55
C GLY A 253 -2.98 -14.38 -27.15
N LEU A 254 -2.81 -15.20 -26.12
CA LEU A 254 -2.54 -14.74 -24.76
C LEU A 254 -1.22 -13.99 -24.66
N ALA A 255 -0.15 -14.51 -25.26
CA ALA A 255 1.15 -13.85 -25.28
C ALA A 255 1.10 -12.52 -26.03
N ALA A 256 0.48 -12.48 -27.21
CA ALA A 256 0.30 -11.26 -27.99
C ALA A 256 -0.56 -10.22 -27.26
N ALA A 257 -1.64 -10.65 -26.60
CA ALA A 257 -2.47 -9.77 -25.79
C ALA A 257 -1.71 -9.22 -24.57
N ALA A 258 -0.92 -10.05 -23.88
CA ALA A 258 -0.09 -9.62 -22.76
C ALA A 258 0.97 -8.58 -23.19
N VAL A 259 1.69 -8.86 -24.28
CA VAL A 259 2.69 -7.92 -24.85
C VAL A 259 2.01 -6.66 -25.34
N GLY A 260 0.88 -6.78 -26.05
CA GLY A 260 0.11 -5.64 -26.54
C GLY A 260 -0.38 -4.74 -25.40
N ALA A 261 -0.92 -5.33 -24.32
CA ALA A 261 -1.32 -4.60 -23.13
C ALA A 261 -0.13 -3.91 -22.45
N LEU A 262 1.02 -4.58 -22.34
CA LEU A 262 2.24 -4.00 -21.77
C LEU A 262 2.77 -2.83 -22.60
N VAL A 263 2.88 -2.98 -23.91
CA VAL A 263 3.35 -1.93 -24.82
C VAL A 263 2.38 -0.76 -24.82
N PHE A 264 1.08 -1.04 -24.95
CA PHE A 264 0.06 0.00 -24.90
C PHE A 264 0.18 0.80 -23.60
N ASN A 265 0.14 0.16 -22.44
CA ASN A 265 0.17 0.88 -21.17
C ASN A 265 1.54 1.52 -20.86
N GLY A 266 2.65 0.90 -21.23
CA GLY A 266 3.99 1.45 -21.01
C GLY A 266 4.29 2.69 -21.88
N LEU A 267 3.54 2.90 -22.96
CA LEU A 267 3.61 4.10 -23.80
C LEU A 267 2.64 5.22 -23.36
N HIS A 268 1.69 4.92 -22.47
CA HIS A 268 0.77 5.91 -21.94
C HIS A 268 1.38 6.63 -20.73
N PRO A 269 0.92 7.85 -20.39
CA PRO A 269 1.34 8.53 -19.18
C PRO A 269 1.12 7.66 -17.93
N ALA A 270 2.12 7.66 -17.05
CA ALA A 270 2.11 6.86 -15.82
C ALA A 270 1.06 7.27 -14.80
N TYR A 271 0.41 8.41 -14.95
CA TYR A 271 -0.57 8.92 -14.00
C TYR A 271 -1.63 9.69 -14.79
N ASP A 272 -2.91 9.47 -14.46
CA ASP A 272 -4.05 10.16 -15.08
C ASP A 272 -4.59 11.29 -14.18
N GLU A 273 -5.66 11.94 -14.62
CA GLU A 273 -6.25 13.06 -13.86
C GLU A 273 -6.84 12.64 -12.51
N GLY A 274 -7.24 11.36 -12.36
CA GLY A 274 -7.82 10.81 -11.14
C GLY A 274 -6.80 10.24 -10.15
N HIS A 275 -5.61 9.86 -10.62
CA HIS A 275 -4.55 9.25 -9.82
C HIS A 275 -3.22 9.99 -10.03
N ARG A 276 -3.02 11.10 -9.30
CA ARG A 276 -1.77 11.87 -9.33
C ARG A 276 -0.81 11.41 -8.22
N VAL A 277 0.49 11.41 -8.51
CA VAL A 277 1.51 11.18 -7.46
C VAL A 277 1.61 12.37 -6.55
N VAL A 278 1.54 12.14 -5.25
CA VAL A 278 1.87 13.15 -4.25
C VAL A 278 3.37 13.19 -4.03
N VAL A 279 3.97 14.34 -4.31
CA VAL A 279 5.33 14.68 -3.90
C VAL A 279 5.24 15.60 -2.70
N GLN A 280 5.81 15.17 -1.57
CA GLN A 280 5.92 16.02 -0.39
C GLN A 280 7.14 16.91 -0.53
N VAL A 281 6.93 18.21 -0.38
CA VAL A 281 7.97 19.24 -0.39
C VAL A 281 8.07 19.77 1.04
N GLN A 282 9.23 19.61 1.66
CA GLN A 282 9.50 20.13 2.99
C GLN A 282 10.57 21.21 2.89
N GLU A 283 10.25 22.40 3.35
CA GLU A 283 11.14 23.55 3.30
C GLU A 283 11.48 23.97 4.73
N SER A 284 12.74 24.27 4.97
CA SER A 284 13.23 24.73 6.25
C SER A 284 14.13 25.94 6.04
N VAL A 285 13.73 27.07 6.60
CA VAL A 285 14.50 28.31 6.62
C VAL A 285 14.84 28.64 8.06
N ASP A 286 16.12 28.85 8.36
CA ASP A 286 16.58 29.34 9.66
C ASP A 286 17.35 30.65 9.45
N THR A 287 16.76 31.77 9.87
CA THR A 287 17.38 33.10 9.73
C THR A 287 18.54 33.32 10.69
N GLY A 288 18.60 32.59 11.80
CA GLY A 288 19.69 32.72 12.78
C GLY A 288 21.00 32.11 12.29
N THR A 289 20.90 31.03 11.52
CA THR A 289 22.05 30.33 10.94
C THR A 289 22.23 30.61 9.44
N SER A 290 21.37 31.45 8.85
CA SER A 290 21.30 31.71 7.41
C SER A 290 21.27 30.44 6.56
N LYS A 291 20.55 29.42 7.06
CA LYS A 291 20.48 28.09 6.44
C LYS A 291 19.12 27.87 5.80
N VAL A 292 19.12 27.41 4.54
CA VAL A 292 17.91 27.02 3.82
C VAL A 292 18.08 25.63 3.24
N GLU A 293 17.13 24.77 3.55
CA GLU A 293 17.08 23.41 3.05
C GLU A 293 15.69 23.10 2.52
N THR A 294 15.65 22.45 1.37
CA THR A 294 14.43 21.85 0.83
C THR A 294 14.66 20.36 0.68
N SER A 295 13.69 19.56 1.07
CA SER A 295 13.66 18.14 0.77
C SER A 295 12.38 17.77 0.03
N PHE A 296 12.53 16.82 -0.87
CA PHE A 296 11.47 16.26 -1.69
C PHE A 296 11.38 14.78 -1.34
N SER A 297 10.16 14.29 -1.15
CA SER A 297 9.92 12.86 -1.01
C SER A 297 8.72 12.41 -1.82
N SER A 298 8.86 11.26 -2.46
CA SER A 298 7.84 10.61 -3.27
C SER A 298 7.82 9.13 -2.91
N GLN A 299 6.64 8.51 -2.93
CA GLN A 299 6.53 7.05 -2.77
C GLN A 299 6.98 6.27 -4.01
N ASP A 300 7.06 6.96 -5.15
CA ASP A 300 7.55 6.45 -6.43
C ASP A 300 8.93 7.08 -6.71
N THR A 301 9.18 7.64 -7.89
CA THR A 301 10.43 8.37 -8.19
C THR A 301 10.20 9.88 -8.25
N LEU A 302 11.23 10.71 -8.07
CA LEU A 302 11.26 12.16 -8.36
C LEU A 302 11.65 12.47 -9.83
N ARG A 303 11.86 11.44 -10.66
CA ARG A 303 12.15 11.57 -12.08
C ARG A 303 11.14 12.48 -12.79
N GLY A 304 11.66 13.41 -13.59
CA GLY A 304 10.85 14.33 -14.40
C GLY A 304 10.33 15.55 -13.65
N VAL A 305 10.50 15.63 -12.33
CA VAL A 305 10.21 16.86 -11.57
C VAL A 305 11.23 17.94 -11.92
N ARG A 306 10.73 19.10 -12.33
CA ARG A 306 11.51 20.31 -12.62
C ARG A 306 11.15 21.40 -11.65
N LEU A 307 12.13 22.14 -11.16
CA LEU A 307 11.94 23.29 -10.29
C LEU A 307 11.96 24.56 -11.14
N ALA A 308 10.79 25.01 -11.60
CA ALA A 308 10.70 26.14 -12.55
C ALA A 308 11.22 27.45 -11.93
N GLY A 309 11.01 27.63 -10.63
CA GLY A 309 11.54 28.77 -9.88
C GLY A 309 13.03 28.65 -9.54
N TRP A 310 13.69 27.56 -9.93
CA TRP A 310 15.09 27.30 -9.62
C TRP A 310 15.87 26.83 -10.85
N ASN A 311 16.02 27.72 -11.85
CA ASN A 311 16.76 27.47 -13.09
C ASN A 311 16.33 26.19 -13.84
N ASP A 312 15.06 25.80 -13.75
CA ASP A 312 14.55 24.55 -14.29
C ASP A 312 15.33 23.30 -13.84
N THR A 313 15.89 23.35 -12.63
CA THR A 313 16.69 22.25 -12.07
C THR A 313 15.85 20.98 -12.02
N ARG A 314 16.41 19.88 -12.52
CA ARG A 314 15.76 18.56 -12.48
C ARG A 314 16.16 17.83 -11.22
N LEU A 315 15.17 17.25 -10.54
CA LEU A 315 15.43 16.37 -9.41
C LEU A 315 16.00 15.01 -9.89
N PRO A 316 16.84 14.36 -9.08
CA PRO A 316 17.40 13.05 -9.41
C PRO A 316 16.32 11.95 -9.46
N ASP A 317 16.58 10.90 -10.24
CA ASP A 317 15.73 9.70 -10.31
C ASP A 317 15.89 8.87 -9.02
N SER A 318 15.19 9.31 -7.97
CA SER A 318 15.26 8.76 -6.61
C SER A 318 13.95 9.03 -5.86
N THR A 319 13.68 8.32 -4.77
CA THR A 319 12.48 8.54 -3.92
C THR A 319 12.60 9.79 -3.05
N GLN A 320 13.83 10.27 -2.82
CA GLN A 320 14.14 11.39 -1.95
C GLN A 320 15.27 12.23 -2.53
N ALA A 321 15.13 13.55 -2.42
CA ALA A 321 16.19 14.49 -2.79
C ALA A 321 16.22 15.64 -1.80
N SER A 322 17.41 16.19 -1.56
CA SER A 322 17.58 17.41 -0.77
C SER A 322 18.35 18.44 -1.58
N LEU A 323 17.91 19.69 -1.50
CA LEU A 323 18.53 20.84 -2.13
C LEU A 323 18.88 21.84 -1.03
N SER A 324 20.16 22.20 -0.95
CA SER A 324 20.58 23.35 -0.15
C SER A 324 20.44 24.61 -1.00
N ILE A 325 19.68 25.58 -0.50
CA ILE A 325 19.42 26.82 -1.21
C ILE A 325 20.33 27.91 -0.64
N PRO A 326 21.12 28.60 -1.48
CA PRO A 326 21.91 29.75 -1.04
C PRO A 326 21.02 30.85 -0.46
N TRP A 327 21.39 31.36 0.73
CA TRP A 327 20.64 32.42 1.43
C TRP A 327 20.39 33.67 0.58
N ASN A 328 21.32 34.02 -0.30
CA ASN A 328 21.22 35.19 -1.17
C ASN A 328 20.21 35.06 -2.31
N ARG A 329 19.54 33.91 -2.45
CA ARG A 329 18.56 33.65 -3.52
C ARG A 329 17.13 33.52 -3.01
N ILE A 330 16.91 33.56 -1.70
CA ILE A 330 15.57 33.48 -1.12
C ILE A 330 15.00 34.87 -0.90
N HIS A 331 13.71 35.01 -1.16
CA HIS A 331 12.93 36.19 -0.83
C HIS A 331 11.94 35.77 0.25
N LEU A 332 12.29 36.05 1.51
CA LEU A 332 11.39 35.74 2.61
C LEU A 332 10.26 36.77 2.64
N PRO A 333 9.04 36.36 3.04
CA PRO A 333 8.01 37.34 3.37
C PRO A 333 8.52 38.27 4.47
N ASP A 334 8.02 39.51 4.51
CA ASP A 334 8.40 40.55 5.49
C ASP A 334 7.95 40.18 6.91
N ILE A 335 8.56 39.13 7.47
CA ILE A 335 8.27 38.57 8.78
C ILE A 335 9.44 38.88 9.68
N GLY A 336 9.17 39.65 10.71
CA GLY A 336 10.15 40.17 11.64
C GLY A 336 9.86 39.72 13.06
N LEU A 337 10.92 39.41 13.79
CA LEU A 337 10.84 39.37 15.24
C LEU A 337 11.37 40.72 15.76
N GLU A 338 10.45 41.62 16.10
CA GLU A 338 10.77 42.92 16.64
C GLU A 338 10.87 42.85 18.17
N ARG A 339 11.79 43.64 18.71
CA ARG A 339 11.96 43.76 20.15
C ARG A 339 12.07 45.23 20.53
N GLU A 340 11.15 45.65 21.39
CA GLU A 340 11.13 46.99 21.96
C GLU A 340 11.60 46.88 23.42
N VAL A 341 12.75 47.48 23.73
CA VAL A 341 13.35 47.46 25.07
C VAL A 341 13.02 48.79 25.76
N GLY A 342 12.14 48.75 26.75
CA GLY A 342 11.87 49.85 27.66
C GLY A 342 12.78 49.83 28.90
N THR A 343 12.53 50.75 29.83
CA THR A 343 13.28 50.87 31.09
C THR A 343 13.07 49.70 32.04
N ASP A 344 11.83 49.22 32.18
CA ASP A 344 11.48 48.11 33.08
C ASP A 344 10.89 46.90 32.34
N GLU A 345 10.41 47.11 31.12
CA GLU A 345 9.67 46.11 30.35
C GLU A 345 10.26 45.95 28.96
N GLU A 346 10.13 44.75 28.44
CA GLU A 346 10.51 44.40 27.10
C GLU A 346 9.32 43.76 26.39
N ILE A 347 9.11 44.19 25.16
CA ILE A 347 8.04 43.72 24.30
C ILE A 347 8.68 42.98 23.14
N VAL A 348 8.40 41.68 23.04
CA VAL A 348 8.73 40.88 21.86
C VAL A 348 7.48 40.82 20.99
N ARG A 349 7.58 41.34 19.76
CA ARG A 349 6.50 41.32 18.77
C ARG A 349 6.89 40.43 17.62
N LEU A 350 5.99 39.54 17.23
CA LEU A 350 6.07 38.90 15.93
C LEU A 350 5.28 39.75 14.94
N HIS A 351 5.96 40.29 13.93
CA HIS A 351 5.33 40.89 12.77
C HIS A 351 5.17 39.82 11.71
N ASP A 352 3.93 39.42 11.43
CA ASP A 352 3.60 38.49 10.34
C ASP A 352 2.44 39.07 9.50
N PRO A 353 2.75 39.73 8.36
CA PRO A 353 1.73 40.27 7.47
C PRO A 353 0.92 39.17 6.76
N THR A 354 1.36 37.90 6.82
CA THR A 354 0.76 36.74 6.15
C THR A 354 -0.11 35.87 7.06
N SER A 355 -0.52 36.37 8.24
CA SER A 355 -1.25 35.62 9.29
C SER A 355 -2.49 34.79 8.86
N GLY A 356 -3.02 34.99 7.64
CA GLY A 356 -4.08 34.17 7.05
C GLY A 356 -3.62 32.83 6.43
N SER A 357 -2.35 32.66 6.07
CA SER A 357 -1.81 31.45 5.41
C SER A 357 -0.94 30.56 6.32
N ALA A 358 -0.57 31.04 7.51
CA ALA A 358 0.20 30.27 8.49
C ALA A 358 -0.66 29.20 9.17
N ARG A 359 -0.21 27.95 9.15
CA ARG A 359 -0.88 26.82 9.82
C ARG A 359 -0.64 26.80 11.33
N LEU A 360 0.56 27.20 11.75
CA LEU A 360 0.97 27.22 13.14
C LEU A 360 2.09 28.22 13.34
N THR A 361 1.93 29.08 14.35
CA THR A 361 2.96 30.01 14.80
C THR A 361 3.27 29.72 16.26
N ALA A 362 4.54 29.61 16.60
CA ALA A 362 4.98 29.41 17.98
C ALA A 362 6.11 30.37 18.31
N LEU A 363 5.91 31.20 19.34
CA LEU A 363 6.92 32.11 19.86
C LEU A 363 7.42 31.58 21.20
N THR A 364 8.73 31.43 21.31
CA THR A 364 9.42 30.90 22.49
C THR A 364 10.45 31.90 22.98
N VAL A 365 10.46 32.15 24.29
CA VAL A 365 11.45 33.01 24.96
C VAL A 365 12.11 32.20 26.06
N ARG A 366 13.45 32.23 26.13
CA ARG A 366 14.26 31.46 27.09
C ARG A 366 15.35 32.31 27.71
N SER A 367 15.70 32.04 28.96
CA SER A 367 16.88 32.61 29.63
C SER A 367 17.49 31.61 30.60
N GLY A 368 18.79 31.75 30.89
CA GLY A 368 19.46 31.00 31.95
C GLY A 368 18.97 31.38 33.35
N ARG A 369 18.38 32.58 33.50
CA ARG A 369 17.79 33.08 34.75
C ARG A 369 16.27 33.25 34.66
N PRO A 370 15.56 33.24 35.81
CA PRO A 370 14.15 33.55 35.83
C PRO A 370 13.88 34.98 35.32
N PHE A 371 12.89 35.11 34.46
CA PHE A 371 12.28 36.37 34.04
C PHE A 371 10.78 36.32 34.34
N GLN A 372 10.10 37.45 34.23
CA GLN A 372 8.65 37.49 34.41
C GLN A 372 7.95 37.71 33.07
N VAL A 373 6.84 37.00 32.84
CA VAL A 373 5.98 37.16 31.65
C VAL A 373 4.60 37.59 32.09
N PHE A 374 4.02 38.55 31.37
CA PHE A 374 2.66 39.01 31.64
C PHE A 374 1.63 38.00 31.08
N ARG A 375 0.81 37.42 31.96
CA ARG A 375 -0.21 36.42 31.63
C ARG A 375 -1.43 36.59 32.52
N GLY A 376 -2.64 36.58 31.93
CA GLY A 376 -3.88 36.58 32.71
C GLY A 376 -4.02 37.77 33.69
N ASN A 377 -3.48 38.93 33.31
CA ASN A 377 -3.36 40.15 34.12
C ASN A 377 -2.33 40.14 35.27
N ASP A 378 -1.45 39.14 35.35
CA ASP A 378 -0.39 39.07 36.37
C ASP A 378 0.98 38.74 35.77
N TRP A 379 2.04 38.87 36.58
CA TRP A 379 3.42 38.57 36.22
C TRP A 379 3.84 37.21 36.77
N GLU A 380 4.03 36.24 35.89
CA GLU A 380 4.48 34.89 36.26
C GLU A 380 5.99 34.75 36.05
N SER A 381 6.71 34.25 37.06
CA SER A 381 8.15 33.95 36.91
C SER A 381 8.38 32.63 36.18
N THR A 382 9.24 32.65 35.17
CA THR A 382 9.63 31.45 34.40
C THR A 382 11.05 31.57 33.85
N ARG A 383 11.61 30.45 33.37
CA ARG A 383 12.86 30.40 32.60
C ARG A 383 12.63 30.10 31.12
N GLU A 384 11.43 29.66 30.77
CA GLU A 384 11.01 29.39 29.41
C GLU A 384 9.52 29.71 29.28
N TYR A 385 9.17 30.48 28.26
CA TYR A 385 7.79 30.76 27.92
C TYR A 385 7.55 30.45 26.46
N ARG A 386 6.50 29.68 26.19
CA ARG A 386 6.08 29.31 24.83
C ARG A 386 4.62 29.67 24.64
N ARG A 387 4.34 30.41 23.58
CA ARG A 387 2.97 30.74 23.15
C ARG A 387 2.75 30.17 21.74
N ILE A 388 1.65 29.45 21.58
CA ILE A 388 1.23 28.86 20.30
C ILE A 388 0.01 29.64 19.82
N PHE A 389 0.01 29.99 18.54
CA PHE A 389 -1.05 30.71 17.86
C PHE A 389 -1.60 29.83 16.75
N LEU A 390 -2.93 29.77 16.65
CA LEU A 390 -3.65 29.00 15.64
C LEU A 390 -4.31 29.96 14.63
N PRO A 391 -4.39 29.57 13.35
CA PRO A 391 -4.99 30.41 12.31
C PRO A 391 -6.45 30.78 12.61
N GLY A 392 -6.84 32.01 12.24
CA GLY A 392 -8.22 32.51 12.33
C GLY A 392 -8.60 33.20 13.64
N ALA A 393 -7.72 33.22 14.64
CA ALA A 393 -7.92 33.98 15.88
C ALA A 393 -7.54 35.46 15.71
N GLY A 394 -8.27 36.20 14.86
CA GLY A 394 -8.30 37.67 14.79
C GLY A 394 -6.95 38.39 14.78
N GLY A 395 -6.51 38.85 13.60
CA GLY A 395 -5.23 39.53 13.40
C GLY A 395 -4.93 40.61 14.44
N SER A 396 -3.77 40.53 15.07
CA SER A 396 -3.15 41.61 15.82
C SER A 396 -1.69 41.26 16.01
N GLN A 397 -0.81 42.26 15.96
CA GLN A 397 0.60 42.12 16.30
C GLN A 397 0.73 41.32 17.61
N ASP A 398 1.35 40.14 17.54
CA ASP A 398 1.40 39.25 18.69
C ASP A 398 2.50 39.68 19.64
N VAL A 399 2.07 40.22 20.79
CA VAL A 399 2.95 40.81 21.80
C VAL A 399 3.14 39.85 22.98
N ILE A 400 4.40 39.57 23.33
CA ILE A 400 4.79 39.02 24.64
C ILE A 400 5.45 40.15 25.44
N ARG A 401 4.91 40.45 26.61
CA ARG A 401 5.50 41.41 27.57
C ARG A 401 6.33 40.66 28.60
N ILE A 402 7.55 41.12 28.81
CA ILE A 402 8.55 40.50 29.67
C ILE A 402 9.13 41.56 30.60
N ARG A 403 9.39 41.20 31.86
CA ARG A 403 10.24 41.97 32.79
C ARG A 403 11.50 41.20 33.08
N ARG A 404 12.66 41.87 32.95
CA ARG A 404 13.96 41.27 33.25
C ARG A 404 14.25 41.41 34.74
N GLY A 405 14.52 40.29 35.40
CA GLY A 405 15.08 40.29 36.76
C GLY A 405 16.61 40.38 36.79
N SER A 406 17.28 40.36 35.63
CA SER A 406 18.74 40.41 35.53
C SER A 406 19.20 40.95 34.18
N SER A 407 20.47 41.34 34.08
CA SER A 407 21.12 41.78 32.84
C SER A 407 21.43 40.65 31.86
N GLU A 408 21.09 39.40 32.17
CA GLU A 408 21.39 38.25 31.31
C GLU A 408 20.55 38.29 30.02
N ALA A 409 21.18 37.90 28.91
CA ALA A 409 20.54 37.87 27.61
C ALA A 409 19.35 36.90 27.58
N LEU A 410 18.22 37.38 27.07
CA LEU A 410 17.11 36.52 26.65
C LEU A 410 17.45 35.91 25.28
N SER A 411 16.87 34.78 24.94
CA SER A 411 16.84 34.29 23.56
C SER A 411 15.39 34.13 23.15
N SER A 412 15.05 34.68 21.99
CA SER A 412 13.70 34.60 21.43
C SER A 412 13.74 33.90 20.08
N GLU A 413 12.81 32.97 19.91
CA GLU A 413 12.70 32.11 18.73
C GLU A 413 11.23 32.05 18.30
N ALA A 414 10.97 32.37 17.03
CA ALA A 414 9.67 32.14 16.41
C ALA A 414 9.78 31.01 15.39
N VAL A 415 8.82 30.07 15.43
CA VAL A 415 8.68 29.01 14.43
C VAL A 415 7.32 29.16 13.79
N ILE A 416 7.31 29.32 12.47
CA ILE A 416 6.09 29.50 11.67
C ILE A 416 6.03 28.37 10.63
N SER A 417 4.86 27.76 10.48
CA SER A 417 4.63 26.65 9.55
C SER A 417 3.57 27.00 8.51
N TYR A 418 3.82 26.67 7.24
CA TYR A 418 2.96 26.97 6.09
C TYR A 418 2.67 25.70 5.28
N GLU A 419 1.58 25.71 4.53
CA GLU A 419 1.23 24.68 3.53
C GLU A 419 1.44 25.18 2.09
N GLU A 420 2.27 26.21 1.92
CA GLU A 420 2.56 26.88 0.65
C GLU A 420 4.08 26.84 0.36
N ASP A 421 4.44 27.10 -0.90
CA ASP A 421 5.82 27.20 -1.37
C ASP A 421 6.44 28.53 -0.91
N LEU A 422 7.23 28.50 0.17
CA LEU A 422 7.89 29.71 0.70
C LEU A 422 9.10 30.12 -0.13
N LEU A 423 9.70 29.17 -0.84
CA LEU A 423 10.97 29.35 -1.52
C LEU A 423 10.78 29.67 -3.01
N GLY A 424 9.53 29.71 -3.47
CA GLY A 424 9.16 29.97 -4.86
C GLY A 424 9.74 28.92 -5.81
N LEU A 425 9.89 27.67 -5.38
CA LEU A 425 10.54 26.63 -6.16
C LEU A 425 9.74 26.20 -7.38
N LEU A 426 8.41 26.33 -7.32
CA LEU A 426 7.46 26.03 -8.38
C LEU A 426 7.77 24.67 -9.06
N PRO A 427 7.78 23.57 -8.29
CA PRO A 427 7.96 22.23 -8.83
C PRO A 427 6.83 21.90 -9.82
N GLN A 428 7.24 21.36 -10.97
CA GLN A 428 6.35 21.00 -12.07
C GLN A 428 6.64 19.58 -12.53
N ALA A 429 5.59 18.79 -12.67
CA ALA A 429 5.60 17.49 -13.33
C ALA A 429 4.17 17.12 -13.76
N PRO A 430 3.96 16.71 -15.02
CA PRO A 430 2.65 16.20 -15.46
C PRO A 430 2.20 15.01 -14.60
N GLY A 431 0.92 14.96 -14.25
CA GLY A 431 0.35 13.86 -13.46
C GLY A 431 0.78 13.82 -11.99
N ARG A 432 1.36 14.91 -11.47
CA ARG A 432 1.78 15.01 -10.06
C ARG A 432 1.09 16.15 -9.33
N THR A 433 1.00 15.99 -8.02
CA THR A 433 0.55 17.00 -7.07
C THR A 433 1.63 17.22 -6.05
N PHE A 434 1.82 18.47 -5.66
CA PHE A 434 2.83 18.87 -4.67
C PHE A 434 2.12 19.26 -3.39
N ARG A 435 2.56 18.65 -2.28
CA ARG A 435 2.07 18.99 -0.95
C ARG A 435 3.21 19.63 -0.17
N TYR A 436 2.97 20.85 0.29
CA TYR A 436 4.00 21.64 0.96
C TYR A 436 3.88 21.55 2.48
N SER A 437 5.03 21.58 3.12
CA SER A 437 5.19 21.72 4.56
C SER A 437 6.43 22.57 4.79
N SER A 438 6.23 23.86 4.93
CA SER A 438 7.33 24.82 4.99
C SER A 438 7.45 25.37 6.40
N ARG A 439 8.68 25.47 6.91
CA ARG A 439 8.98 25.92 8.26
C ARG A 439 9.98 27.09 8.21
N LEU A 440 9.58 28.21 8.77
CA LEU A 440 10.43 29.37 8.99
C LEU A 440 10.77 29.46 10.47
N ARG A 441 12.08 29.52 10.77
CA ARG A 441 12.61 29.74 12.10
C ARG A 441 13.30 31.10 12.15
N LEU A 442 12.76 31.98 12.97
CA LEU A 442 13.35 33.26 13.30
C LEU A 442 14.04 33.14 14.65
N SER A 443 15.27 33.60 14.75
CA SER A 443 15.92 33.72 16.05
C SER A 443 16.56 35.09 16.19
N SER A 444 16.41 35.67 17.38
CA SER A 444 17.22 36.79 17.81
C SER A 444 17.99 36.38 19.06
N ARG A 445 19.32 36.40 18.94
CA ARG A 445 20.22 36.33 20.10
C ARG A 445 20.53 37.75 20.53
N ILE A 446 20.54 37.93 21.84
CA ILE A 446 20.80 39.19 22.50
C ILE A 446 22.23 39.10 23.06
N PRO A 447 23.15 39.99 22.71
CA PRO A 447 24.34 40.24 23.53
C PRO A 447 23.97 40.95 24.84
#